data_AF-E2ZC75-F1
#
_entry.id   AF-E2ZC75-F1
#
_cell.length_a   1.000
_cell.length_b   1.000
_cell.length_c   1.000
_cell.angle_alpha   90.00
_cell.angle_beta   90.00
_cell.angle_gamma   90.00
#
_symmetry.space_group_name_H-M   'P 1'
#
loop_
_entity.id
_entity.type
_entity.pdbx_description
1 polymer ?
#
loop_
_entity_poly.entity_id
_entity_poly.type
_entity_poly.pdbx_seq_one_letter_code
_entity_poly.pdbx_strand_id
1 'polypeptide(L)'
;MKQHIDALYEELYSLRADIMNDGEALFRTWLPGIERRPFRFSALNLAYYLAVRCHDLRPVQERLLPLGLSSLGRSEARTMANLDAVMATLGRLCEKEENLINYPSQKWFFHGDKLLDHNTGLIFGAANNINTHIMVTLPPEAADDYKLVRNLLEAGMDTVRINCAHDDRTVWTAMLDNLERAKKETGKDCRVYMDLAGPKIRISGVLITGDTDKLVEGDSFFLSQSIGVCPPEALGKIVLACSAPEVFNTLKEEDPVLIDDGKLTARVTEMTDNGAFLTVTAAKEKGFRVKPKKSLNFPETHLDITPLTAKDLEDLDFMIGRADSIGYSFVRNGDDIELLQRELKKRLGKKSSSIAIIAKIETKESVANLPQIIVKAASKQPFGVMIARGDLAVEAGYHRLSELQEEILWICEAAHVPVIWATQVLETLVKTGLPTRAEITDAAMGERAECVMLNKGPHIVKAVSILSDILGRMNEHQRKKAPQLRALSIALHTVFKD
;
A
#
# COMPACT_ATOMS: atom_id res chain seq x y z
N MET A 1 -17.08 -20.09 38.08
CA MET A 1 -15.74 -19.73 37.58
C MET A 1 -15.07 -20.91 36.87
N LYS A 2 -14.72 -22.02 37.53
CA LYS A 2 -14.07 -23.20 36.92
C LYS A 2 -14.75 -23.67 35.62
N GLN A 3 -16.06 -23.96 35.66
CA GLN A 3 -16.84 -24.35 34.47
C GLN A 3 -16.76 -23.37 33.29
N HIS A 4 -16.63 -22.05 33.55
CA HIS A 4 -16.54 -21.05 32.47
C HIS A 4 -15.14 -21.02 31.85
N ILE A 5 -14.10 -21.25 32.66
CA ILE A 5 -12.71 -21.35 32.21
C ILE A 5 -12.52 -22.67 31.43
N ASP A 6 -13.09 -23.78 31.90
CA ASP A 6 -13.09 -25.06 31.19
C ASP A 6 -13.78 -24.93 29.82
N ALA A 7 -14.97 -24.32 29.76
CA ALA A 7 -15.65 -24.06 28.50
C ALA A 7 -14.84 -23.17 27.55
N LEU A 8 -14.11 -22.17 28.07
CA LEU A 8 -13.24 -21.31 27.26
C LEU A 8 -12.03 -22.08 26.73
N TYR A 9 -11.45 -22.97 27.54
CA TYR A 9 -10.35 -23.83 27.13
C TYR A 9 -10.78 -24.75 25.99
N GLU A 10 -11.92 -25.45 26.12
CA GLU A 10 -12.40 -26.37 25.07
C GLU A 10 -12.70 -25.62 23.75
N GLU A 11 -13.32 -24.45 23.82
CA GLU A 11 -13.58 -23.61 22.66
C GLU A 11 -12.28 -23.18 21.96
N LEU A 12 -11.29 -22.68 22.72
CA LEU A 12 -9.99 -22.29 22.17
C LEU A 12 -9.18 -23.49 21.68
N TYR A 13 -9.33 -24.66 22.30
CA TYR A 13 -8.71 -25.91 21.85
C TYR A 13 -9.25 -26.33 20.48
N SER A 14 -10.58 -26.29 20.30
CA SER A 14 -11.23 -26.53 19.00
C SER A 14 -10.80 -25.49 17.97
N LEU A 15 -10.88 -24.20 18.31
CA LEU A 15 -10.48 -23.10 17.43
C LEU A 15 -9.04 -23.26 16.97
N ARG A 16 -8.12 -23.63 17.87
CA ARG A 16 -6.72 -23.87 17.54
C ARG A 16 -6.57 -25.03 16.55
N ALA A 17 -7.32 -26.12 16.72
CA ALA A 17 -7.28 -27.26 15.81
C ALA A 17 -7.78 -26.85 14.42
N ASP A 18 -8.87 -26.09 14.34
CA ASP A 18 -9.42 -25.57 13.08
C ASP A 18 -8.40 -24.67 12.36
N ILE A 19 -7.83 -23.69 13.06
CA ILE A 19 -6.80 -22.79 12.53
C ILE A 19 -5.59 -23.56 12.01
N MET A 20 -5.13 -24.56 12.77
CA MET A 20 -3.97 -25.38 12.39
C MET A 20 -4.29 -26.19 11.13
N ASN A 21 -5.45 -26.84 11.07
CA ASN A 21 -5.87 -27.63 9.92
C ASN A 21 -6.03 -26.78 8.66
N ASP A 22 -6.78 -25.68 8.73
CA ASP A 22 -7.08 -24.80 7.61
C ASP A 22 -5.84 -24.05 7.13
N GLY A 23 -5.05 -23.52 8.07
CA GLY A 23 -3.81 -22.82 7.77
C GLY A 23 -2.75 -23.73 7.14
N GLU A 24 -2.57 -24.95 7.65
CA GLU A 24 -1.66 -25.93 7.03
C GLU A 24 -2.17 -26.38 5.66
N ALA A 25 -3.49 -26.59 5.49
CA ALA A 25 -4.08 -26.94 4.21
C ALA A 25 -3.82 -25.84 3.17
N LEU A 26 -4.07 -24.57 3.52
CA LEU A 26 -3.79 -23.42 2.67
C LEU A 26 -2.29 -23.29 2.36
N PHE A 27 -1.42 -23.38 3.36
CA PHE A 27 0.03 -23.31 3.17
C PHE A 27 0.55 -24.43 2.24
N ARG A 28 -0.01 -25.64 2.31
CA ARG A 28 0.34 -26.75 1.39
C ARG A 28 0.06 -26.39 -0.07
N THR A 29 -0.95 -25.56 -0.36
CA THR A 29 -1.22 -25.07 -1.72
C THR A 29 -0.17 -24.09 -2.21
N TRP A 30 0.43 -23.30 -1.30
CA TRP A 30 1.42 -22.27 -1.62
C TRP A 30 2.85 -22.81 -1.68
N LEU A 31 3.18 -23.78 -0.83
CA LEU A 31 4.53 -24.29 -0.62
C LEU A 31 5.28 -24.67 -1.92
N PRO A 32 4.65 -25.30 -2.94
CA PRO A 32 5.33 -25.62 -4.19
C PRO A 32 5.84 -24.40 -4.96
N GLY A 33 5.18 -23.24 -4.80
CA GLY A 33 5.56 -21.98 -5.46
C GLY A 33 6.63 -21.17 -4.73
N ILE A 34 6.95 -21.51 -3.47
CA ILE A 34 7.87 -20.73 -2.62
C ILE A 34 9.33 -21.14 -2.88
N GLU A 35 10.03 -20.35 -3.70
CA GLU A 35 11.46 -20.53 -3.99
C GLU A 35 12.36 -19.96 -2.87
N ARG A 36 12.00 -18.79 -2.30
CA ARG A 36 12.71 -18.15 -1.19
C ARG A 36 12.41 -18.86 0.13
N ARG A 37 13.29 -19.79 0.54
CA ARG A 37 13.15 -20.55 1.79
C ARG A 37 12.83 -19.71 3.03
N PRO A 38 13.43 -18.53 3.28
CA PRO A 38 13.08 -17.70 4.44
C PRO A 38 11.61 -17.27 4.48
N PHE A 39 10.97 -17.10 3.31
CA PHE A 39 9.57 -16.69 3.23
C PHE A 39 8.59 -17.80 3.65
N ARG A 40 9.02 -19.06 3.78
CA ARG A 40 8.13 -20.15 4.21
C ARG A 40 7.52 -19.92 5.59
N PHE A 41 8.26 -19.32 6.52
CA PHE A 41 7.75 -18.99 7.86
C PHE A 41 6.67 -17.89 7.80
N SER A 42 6.93 -16.85 7.00
CA SER A 42 5.97 -15.79 6.71
C SER A 42 4.69 -16.30 6.06
N ALA A 43 4.82 -17.12 5.01
CA ALA A 43 3.68 -17.69 4.31
C ALA A 43 2.84 -18.61 5.22
N LEU A 44 3.49 -19.40 6.08
CA LEU A 44 2.79 -20.24 7.04
C LEU A 44 2.04 -19.39 8.08
N ASN A 45 2.68 -18.36 8.64
CA ASN A 45 2.02 -17.47 9.59
C ASN A 45 0.85 -16.70 8.96
N LEU A 46 1.00 -16.23 7.71
CA LEU A 46 -0.09 -15.63 6.94
C LEU A 46 -1.25 -16.61 6.76
N ALA A 47 -0.98 -17.88 6.43
CA ALA A 47 -2.03 -18.88 6.27
C ALA A 47 -2.80 -19.11 7.59
N TYR A 48 -2.09 -19.21 8.72
CA TYR A 48 -2.73 -19.27 10.04
C TYR A 48 -3.51 -18.00 10.38
N TYR A 49 -2.99 -16.83 10.02
CA TYR A 49 -3.66 -15.56 10.27
C TYR A 49 -4.97 -15.46 9.47
N LEU A 50 -4.98 -15.88 8.20
CA LEU A 50 -6.21 -15.93 7.42
C LEU A 50 -7.21 -16.90 8.04
N ALA A 51 -6.77 -18.09 8.45
CA ALA A 51 -7.63 -19.07 9.11
C ALA A 51 -8.25 -18.52 10.40
N VAL A 52 -7.48 -17.88 11.29
CA VAL A 52 -8.05 -17.29 12.52
C VAL A 52 -9.04 -16.16 12.22
N ARG A 53 -8.84 -15.41 11.15
CA ARG A 53 -9.74 -14.33 10.73
C ARG A 53 -11.04 -14.81 10.07
N CYS A 54 -11.18 -16.11 9.82
CA CYS A 54 -12.46 -16.74 9.47
C CYS A 54 -13.40 -16.91 10.69
N HIS A 55 -12.94 -16.62 11.91
CA HIS A 55 -13.72 -16.73 13.13
C HIS A 55 -13.96 -15.35 13.78
N ASP A 56 -15.16 -15.13 14.34
CA ASP A 56 -15.43 -13.95 15.16
C ASP A 56 -14.85 -14.15 16.57
N LEU A 57 -13.70 -13.54 16.82
CA LEU A 57 -12.99 -13.68 18.08
C LEU A 57 -13.54 -12.80 19.21
N ARG A 58 -14.42 -11.83 18.95
CA ARG A 58 -14.84 -10.84 19.97
C ARG A 58 -15.38 -11.50 21.25
N PRO A 59 -16.26 -12.53 21.19
CA PRO A 59 -16.75 -13.20 22.39
C PRO A 59 -15.63 -13.89 23.20
N VAL A 60 -14.65 -14.48 22.51
CA VAL A 60 -13.48 -15.12 23.12
C VAL A 60 -12.60 -14.06 23.79
N GLN A 61 -12.38 -12.91 23.14
CA GLN A 61 -11.59 -11.81 23.69
C GLN A 61 -12.18 -11.27 24.99
N GLU A 62 -13.50 -11.05 25.02
CA GLU A 62 -14.21 -10.57 26.21
C GLU A 62 -14.08 -11.54 27.40
N ARG A 63 -13.99 -12.84 27.14
CA ARG A 63 -13.82 -13.88 28.17
C ARG A 63 -12.37 -14.07 28.62
N LEU A 64 -11.39 -13.76 27.76
CA LEU A 64 -9.96 -13.82 28.09
C LEU A 64 -9.52 -12.65 28.98
N LEU A 65 -10.05 -11.45 28.75
CA LEU A 65 -9.61 -10.23 29.43
C LEU A 65 -9.74 -10.27 30.97
N PRO A 66 -10.86 -10.72 31.56
CA PRO A 66 -11.00 -10.82 33.03
C PRO A 66 -10.05 -11.83 33.68
N LEU A 67 -9.49 -12.76 32.89
CA LEU A 67 -8.50 -13.72 33.35
C LEU A 67 -7.06 -13.17 33.28
N GLY A 68 -6.88 -11.91 32.84
CA GLY A 68 -5.57 -11.30 32.64
C GLY A 68 -4.80 -11.87 31.45
N LEU A 69 -5.47 -12.59 30.55
CA LEU A 69 -4.84 -13.22 29.39
C LEU A 69 -4.84 -12.28 28.18
N SER A 70 -3.95 -12.54 27.23
CA SER A 70 -3.92 -11.80 25.95
C SER A 70 -5.27 -11.91 25.26
N SER A 71 -5.78 -10.78 24.76
CA SER A 71 -6.97 -10.75 23.91
C SER A 71 -6.70 -11.21 22.47
N LEU A 72 -5.50 -11.73 22.15
CA LEU A 72 -5.09 -12.08 20.78
C LEU A 72 -5.12 -10.91 19.78
N GLY A 73 -5.41 -9.68 20.21
CA GLY A 73 -5.53 -8.50 19.35
C GLY A 73 -4.21 -7.96 18.79
N ARG A 74 -3.08 -8.65 19.00
CA ARG A 74 -1.73 -8.31 18.51
C ARG A 74 -1.00 -9.57 18.03
N SER A 75 -1.75 -10.47 17.39
CA SER A 75 -1.29 -11.81 17.02
C SER A 75 -0.79 -11.91 15.59
N GLU A 76 -0.94 -10.88 14.75
CA GLU A 76 -0.64 -10.87 13.32
C GLU A 76 0.69 -11.54 13.00
N ALA A 77 1.80 -11.00 13.52
CA ALA A 77 3.15 -11.53 13.26
C ALA A 77 3.46 -12.88 13.96
N ARG A 78 2.52 -13.47 14.70
CA ARG A 78 2.79 -14.60 15.60
C ARG A 78 1.54 -15.43 15.93
N THR A 79 0.67 -15.66 14.96
CA THR A 79 -0.71 -16.12 15.17
C THR A 79 -0.79 -17.34 16.09
N MET A 80 -0.16 -18.45 15.69
CA MET A 80 -0.18 -19.69 16.47
C MET A 80 0.60 -19.57 17.78
N ALA A 81 1.73 -18.86 17.80
CA ALA A 81 2.49 -18.68 19.03
C ALA A 81 1.70 -17.88 20.09
N ASN A 82 0.92 -16.88 19.68
CA ASN A 82 0.06 -16.16 20.62
C ASN A 82 -1.05 -17.05 21.16
N LEU A 83 -1.71 -17.81 20.28
CA LEU A 83 -2.77 -18.73 20.67
C LEU A 83 -2.25 -19.83 21.60
N ASP A 84 -1.09 -20.42 21.27
CA ASP A 84 -0.41 -21.43 22.08
C ASP A 84 -0.07 -20.92 23.48
N ALA A 85 0.40 -19.67 23.62
CA ALA A 85 0.70 -19.09 24.92
C ALA A 85 -0.55 -18.90 25.80
N VAL A 86 -1.68 -18.50 25.20
CA VAL A 86 -2.97 -18.39 25.89
C VAL A 86 -3.46 -19.78 26.30
N MET A 87 -3.43 -20.74 25.39
CA MET A 87 -3.82 -22.12 25.62
C MET A 87 -2.99 -22.81 26.69
N ALA A 88 -1.67 -22.60 26.68
CA ALA A 88 -0.77 -23.12 27.70
C ALA A 88 -1.15 -22.61 29.10
N THR A 89 -1.56 -21.34 29.21
CA THR A 89 -1.99 -20.76 30.50
C THR A 89 -3.36 -21.27 30.92
N LEU A 90 -4.34 -21.28 30.02
CA LEU A 90 -5.68 -21.79 30.31
C LEU A 90 -5.67 -23.26 30.69
N GLY A 91 -4.91 -24.11 29.98
CA GLY A 91 -4.80 -25.53 30.31
C GLY A 91 -4.29 -25.77 31.74
N ARG A 92 -3.34 -24.93 32.20
CA ARG A 92 -2.85 -24.96 33.59
C ARG A 92 -3.89 -24.47 34.59
N LEU A 93 -4.65 -23.43 34.26
CA LEU A 93 -5.77 -22.94 35.10
C LEU A 93 -6.91 -23.96 35.21
N CYS A 94 -7.12 -24.76 34.17
CA CYS A 94 -8.09 -25.84 34.11
C CYS A 94 -7.59 -27.17 34.69
N GLU A 95 -6.33 -27.23 35.16
CA GLU A 95 -5.70 -28.47 35.66
C GLU A 95 -5.74 -29.61 34.63
N LYS A 96 -5.59 -29.29 33.34
CA LYS A 96 -5.55 -30.29 32.26
C LYS A 96 -4.23 -31.05 32.29
N GLU A 97 -4.31 -32.36 32.48
CA GLU A 97 -3.13 -33.26 32.45
C GLU A 97 -2.85 -33.77 31.03
N GLU A 98 -3.89 -34.01 30.23
CA GLU A 98 -3.80 -34.48 28.85
C GLU A 98 -3.86 -33.31 27.86
N ASN A 99 -3.13 -33.44 26.74
CA ASN A 99 -3.10 -32.46 25.65
C ASN A 99 -2.66 -31.04 26.06
N LEU A 100 -1.84 -30.93 27.11
CA LEU A 100 -1.33 -29.65 27.58
C LEU A 100 -0.38 -29.02 26.55
N ILE A 101 -0.74 -27.84 26.04
CA ILE A 101 0.11 -27.09 25.13
C ILE A 101 1.29 -26.47 25.90
N ASN A 102 2.48 -26.61 25.33
CA ASN A 102 3.69 -26.01 25.87
C ASN A 102 3.71 -24.50 25.60
N TYR A 103 4.28 -23.74 26.53
CA TYR A 103 4.58 -22.34 26.27
C TYR A 103 5.56 -22.22 25.09
N PRO A 104 5.29 -21.34 24.11
CA PRO A 104 6.27 -21.05 23.08
C PRO A 104 7.52 -20.43 23.71
N SER A 105 8.69 -20.82 23.21
CA SER A 105 9.94 -20.18 23.65
C SER A 105 9.92 -18.68 23.32
N GLN A 106 10.55 -17.84 24.14
CA GLN A 106 10.61 -16.39 23.90
C GLN A 106 11.20 -16.08 22.51
N LYS A 107 12.24 -16.80 22.09
CA LYS A 107 12.85 -16.65 20.77
C LYS A 107 11.84 -16.89 19.64
N TRP A 108 11.01 -17.92 19.77
CA TRP A 108 10.00 -18.26 18.77
C TRP A 108 8.82 -17.28 18.79
N PHE A 109 8.39 -16.86 19.97
CA PHE A 109 7.27 -15.93 20.14
C PHE A 109 7.50 -14.58 19.46
N PHE A 110 8.75 -14.09 19.46
CA PHE A 110 9.16 -12.83 18.79
C PHE A 110 9.85 -13.07 17.44
N HIS A 111 9.71 -14.26 16.85
CA HIS A 111 10.38 -14.56 15.58
C HIS A 111 9.82 -13.73 14.43
N GLY A 112 8.50 -13.56 14.38
CA GLY A 112 7.83 -12.78 13.33
C GLY A 112 8.23 -11.31 13.31
N ASP A 113 8.36 -10.67 14.47
CA ASP A 113 8.85 -9.28 14.56
C ASP A 113 10.23 -9.14 13.91
N LYS A 114 11.13 -10.09 14.18
CA LYS A 114 12.48 -10.11 13.60
C LYS A 114 12.47 -10.38 12.10
N LEU A 115 11.51 -11.17 11.60
CA LEU A 115 11.34 -11.39 10.17
C LEU A 115 10.86 -10.13 9.48
N LEU A 116 9.92 -9.40 10.10
CA LEU A 116 9.45 -8.12 9.59
C LEU A 116 10.60 -7.11 9.55
N ASP A 117 11.31 -6.90 10.67
CA ASP A 117 12.47 -6.00 10.75
C ASP A 117 13.55 -6.37 9.70
N HIS A 118 13.80 -7.68 9.50
CA HIS A 118 14.72 -8.15 8.47
C HIS A 118 14.23 -7.83 7.05
N ASN A 119 12.97 -8.09 6.74
CA ASN A 119 12.39 -7.83 5.42
C ASN A 119 12.31 -6.33 5.12
N THR A 120 12.03 -5.50 6.12
CA THR A 120 12.17 -4.03 6.05
C THR A 120 13.59 -3.64 5.66
N GLY A 121 14.58 -4.21 6.34
CA GLY A 121 16.00 -3.97 6.06
C GLY A 121 16.45 -4.34 4.65
N LEU A 122 15.83 -5.36 4.04
CA LEU A 122 16.10 -5.75 2.66
C LEU A 122 15.61 -4.72 1.62
N ILE A 123 14.62 -3.88 1.96
CA ILE A 123 14.02 -2.91 1.03
C ILE A 123 14.51 -1.50 1.31
N PHE A 124 14.46 -1.06 2.57
CA PHE A 124 14.73 0.32 2.96
C PHE A 124 16.13 0.52 3.57
N GLY A 125 16.88 -0.57 3.76
CA GLY A 125 18.17 -0.52 4.47
C GLY A 125 18.01 -0.52 5.99
N ALA A 126 19.12 -0.32 6.71
CA ALA A 126 19.09 -0.36 8.17
C ALA A 126 18.24 0.79 8.73
N ALA A 127 17.37 0.48 9.69
CA ALA A 127 16.66 1.50 10.45
C ALA A 127 17.65 2.31 11.30
N ASN A 128 17.41 3.64 11.35
CA ASN A 128 18.06 4.51 12.32
C ASN A 128 17.38 4.34 13.69
N ASN A 129 17.56 5.28 14.63
CA ASN A 129 16.87 5.27 15.93
C ASN A 129 15.32 5.27 15.85
N ILE A 130 14.75 5.44 14.65
CA ILE A 130 13.31 5.47 14.36
C ILE A 130 12.98 4.24 13.50
N ASN A 131 11.91 3.51 13.84
CA ASN A 131 11.52 2.27 13.15
C ASN A 131 10.84 2.49 11.78
N THR A 132 10.43 3.72 11.47
CA THR A 132 9.71 4.08 10.24
C THR A 132 10.60 4.92 9.34
N HIS A 133 10.79 4.46 8.10
CA HIS A 133 11.58 5.14 7.07
C HIS A 133 10.78 6.25 6.37
N ILE A 134 11.48 7.22 5.79
CA ILE A 134 10.89 8.29 4.99
C ILE A 134 11.29 8.15 3.52
N MET A 135 10.29 7.94 2.67
CA MET A 135 10.44 7.93 1.22
C MET A 135 9.99 9.28 0.63
N VAL A 136 10.78 9.85 -0.28
CA VAL A 136 10.45 11.14 -0.92
C VAL A 136 10.49 11.03 -2.43
N THR A 137 9.41 11.46 -3.08
CA THR A 137 9.38 11.60 -4.55
C THR A 137 10.23 12.79 -4.98
N LEU A 138 11.23 12.58 -5.84
CA LEU A 138 12.01 13.70 -6.36
C LEU A 138 11.22 14.54 -7.37
N PRO A 139 11.30 15.87 -7.24
CA PRO A 139 10.85 16.77 -8.30
C PRO A 139 11.88 16.84 -9.44
N PRO A 140 11.49 17.17 -10.69
CA PRO A 140 12.41 17.32 -11.83
C PRO A 140 13.61 18.22 -11.54
N GLU A 141 13.38 19.28 -10.76
CA GLU A 141 14.38 20.25 -10.31
C GLU A 141 15.54 19.59 -9.52
N ALA A 142 15.34 18.40 -8.94
CA ALA A 142 16.40 17.65 -8.28
C ALA A 142 17.49 17.13 -9.24
N ALA A 143 17.23 17.14 -10.56
CA ALA A 143 18.25 16.87 -11.57
C ALA A 143 19.29 17.99 -11.66
N ASP A 144 18.87 19.25 -11.46
CA ASP A 144 19.74 20.42 -11.60
C ASP A 144 20.16 21.03 -10.25
N ASP A 145 19.34 20.88 -9.21
CA ASP A 145 19.60 21.39 -7.87
C ASP A 145 20.14 20.31 -6.93
N TYR A 146 21.46 20.18 -6.93
CA TYR A 146 22.17 19.34 -5.97
C TYR A 146 21.84 19.66 -4.50
N LYS A 147 21.64 20.94 -4.16
CA LYS A 147 21.40 21.35 -2.76
C LYS A 147 20.07 20.81 -2.28
N LEU A 148 19.06 20.74 -3.14
CA LEU A 148 17.78 20.12 -2.80
C LEU A 148 17.95 18.68 -2.34
N VAL A 149 18.66 17.85 -3.12
CA VAL A 149 18.89 16.43 -2.80
C VAL A 149 19.69 16.28 -1.51
N ARG A 150 20.75 17.08 -1.33
CA ARG A 150 21.53 17.09 -0.10
C ARG A 150 20.68 17.45 1.12
N ASN A 151 19.89 18.50 1.03
CA ASN A 151 19.04 18.97 2.13
C ASN A 151 17.95 17.94 2.48
N LEU A 152 17.44 17.17 1.51
CA LEU A 152 16.51 16.07 1.77
C LEU A 152 17.15 14.94 2.60
N LEU A 153 18.39 14.54 2.27
CA LEU A 153 19.14 13.56 3.06
C LEU A 153 19.43 14.08 4.48
N GLU A 154 19.83 15.34 4.59
CA GLU A 154 20.08 15.98 5.90
C GLU A 154 18.81 16.01 6.75
N ALA A 155 17.65 16.32 6.15
CA ALA A 155 16.35 16.38 6.80
C ALA A 155 15.81 15.03 7.28
N GLY A 156 16.33 13.90 6.77
CA GLY A 156 15.95 12.55 7.20
C GLY A 156 15.28 11.68 6.13
N MET A 157 15.45 11.97 4.85
CA MET A 157 15.04 11.06 3.77
C MET A 157 15.90 9.79 3.79
N ASP A 158 15.27 8.61 3.80
CA ASP A 158 15.93 7.29 3.76
C ASP A 158 15.84 6.63 2.39
N THR A 159 14.79 6.95 1.62
CA THR A 159 14.58 6.39 0.29
C THR A 159 14.14 7.47 -0.69
N VAL A 160 14.79 7.50 -1.85
CA VAL A 160 14.38 8.33 -2.96
C VAL A 160 13.38 7.58 -3.83
N ARG A 161 12.32 8.27 -4.27
CA ARG A 161 11.37 7.77 -5.26
C ARG A 161 11.54 8.52 -6.57
N ILE A 162 11.81 7.78 -7.65
CA ILE A 162 11.71 8.27 -9.02
C ILE A 162 10.45 7.68 -9.65
N ASN A 163 9.55 8.55 -10.12
CA ASN A 163 8.29 8.14 -10.73
C ASN A 163 8.43 8.13 -12.26
N CYS A 164 8.50 6.95 -12.88
CA CYS A 164 8.72 6.81 -14.31
C CYS A 164 7.48 7.14 -15.17
N ALA A 165 6.35 7.50 -14.57
CA ALA A 165 5.23 8.10 -15.32
C ALA A 165 5.54 9.53 -15.81
N HIS A 166 6.62 10.13 -15.33
CA HIS A 166 7.06 11.48 -15.66
C HIS A 166 8.55 11.51 -15.97
N ASP A 167 8.97 12.58 -16.65
CA ASP A 167 10.37 12.84 -16.98
C ASP A 167 10.99 11.74 -17.86
N ASP A 168 12.31 11.75 -18.03
CA ASP A 168 13.02 10.82 -18.90
C ASP A 168 14.35 10.34 -18.28
N ARG A 169 14.99 9.38 -18.96
CA ARG A 169 16.24 8.76 -18.53
C ARG A 169 17.38 9.75 -18.26
N THR A 170 17.42 10.88 -18.97
CA THR A 170 18.42 11.93 -18.77
C THR A 170 18.22 12.59 -17.41
N VAL A 171 16.98 12.99 -17.14
CA VAL A 171 16.58 13.61 -15.87
C VAL A 171 16.80 12.63 -14.71
N TRP A 172 16.36 11.37 -14.85
CA TRP A 172 16.54 10.36 -13.81
C TRP A 172 18.02 10.07 -13.52
N THR A 173 18.88 10.04 -14.55
CA THR A 173 20.33 9.86 -14.36
C THR A 173 20.91 11.01 -13.56
N ALA A 174 20.59 12.27 -13.91
CA ALA A 174 21.06 13.43 -13.17
C ALA A 174 20.59 13.45 -11.70
N MET A 175 19.34 13.04 -11.44
CA MET A 175 18.85 12.86 -10.06
C MET A 175 19.67 11.84 -9.26
N LEU A 176 20.00 10.70 -9.87
CA LEU A 176 20.79 9.64 -9.23
C LEU A 176 22.24 10.07 -9.01
N ASP A 177 22.83 10.79 -9.96
CA ASP A 177 24.19 11.33 -9.82
C ASP A 177 24.27 12.35 -8.67
N ASN A 178 23.26 13.23 -8.55
CA ASN A 178 23.15 14.16 -7.42
C ASN A 178 22.96 13.43 -6.08
N LEU A 179 22.17 12.35 -6.05
CA LEU A 179 22.01 11.52 -4.85
C LEU A 179 23.34 10.88 -4.43
N GLU A 180 24.07 10.27 -5.36
CA GLU A 180 25.35 9.63 -5.06
C GLU A 180 26.41 10.65 -4.59
N ARG A 181 26.40 11.85 -5.17
CA ARG A 181 27.23 12.95 -4.68
C ARG A 181 26.84 13.35 -3.24
N ALA A 182 25.54 13.45 -2.95
CA ALA A 182 25.06 13.88 -1.64
C ALA A 182 25.32 12.82 -0.55
N LYS A 183 25.20 11.53 -0.88
CA LYS A 183 25.58 10.41 0.01
C LYS A 183 27.05 10.48 0.38
N LYS A 184 27.94 10.75 -0.59
CA LYS A 184 29.38 10.91 -0.35
C LYS A 184 29.72 12.13 0.52
N GLU A 185 29.06 13.26 0.31
CA GLU A 185 29.29 14.49 1.09
C GLU A 185 28.79 14.35 2.53
N THR A 186 27.59 13.80 2.73
CA THR A 186 26.92 13.76 4.03
C THR A 186 27.25 12.50 4.85
N GLY A 187 27.76 11.45 4.22
CA GLY A 187 27.98 10.14 4.84
C GLY A 187 26.69 9.37 5.16
N LYS A 188 25.52 9.90 4.77
CA LYS A 188 24.23 9.24 4.95
C LYS A 188 23.94 8.31 3.76
N ASP A 189 23.41 7.13 4.03
CA ASP A 189 22.93 6.24 2.98
C ASP A 189 21.50 6.58 2.57
N CYS A 190 21.09 6.16 1.37
CA CYS A 190 19.74 6.30 0.86
C CYS A 190 19.49 5.29 -0.24
N ARG A 191 18.34 4.61 -0.15
CA ARG A 191 17.87 3.65 -1.16
C ARG A 191 17.21 4.33 -2.34
N VAL A 192 17.24 3.66 -3.49
CA VAL A 192 16.62 4.09 -4.74
C VAL A 192 15.42 3.19 -5.04
N TYR A 193 14.23 3.77 -4.95
CA TYR A 193 12.98 3.18 -5.41
C TYR A 193 12.57 3.83 -6.73
N MET A 194 12.29 3.01 -7.75
CA MET A 194 11.78 3.50 -9.03
C MET A 194 10.44 2.84 -9.35
N ASP A 195 9.42 3.64 -9.65
CA ASP A 195 8.04 3.20 -9.82
C ASP A 195 7.65 3.13 -11.29
N LEU A 196 7.25 1.94 -11.77
CA LEU A 196 6.72 1.74 -13.11
C LEU A 196 5.39 2.48 -13.26
N ALA A 197 5.16 3.08 -14.42
CA ALA A 197 4.00 3.94 -14.63
C ALA A 197 2.69 3.14 -14.62
N GLY A 198 2.71 1.95 -15.21
CA GLY A 198 1.53 1.11 -15.40
C GLY A 198 0.49 1.75 -16.34
N PRO A 199 -0.66 1.10 -16.52
CA PRO A 199 -1.66 1.45 -17.53
C PRO A 199 -2.63 2.55 -17.05
N LYS A 200 -2.13 3.66 -16.50
CA LYS A 200 -3.01 4.72 -15.99
C LYS A 200 -3.79 5.36 -17.15
N ILE A 201 -5.10 5.10 -17.17
CA ILE A 201 -6.00 5.59 -18.21
C ILE A 201 -6.26 7.08 -18.02
N ARG A 202 -6.18 7.82 -19.12
CA ARG A 202 -6.29 9.27 -19.14
C ARG A 202 -7.13 9.75 -20.30
N ILE A 203 -7.55 11.01 -20.20
CA ILE A 203 -8.12 11.77 -21.30
C ILE A 203 -6.98 12.13 -22.26
N SER A 204 -6.94 11.51 -23.43
CA SER A 204 -5.94 11.79 -24.48
C SER A 204 -6.26 13.09 -25.22
N GLY A 205 -7.53 13.46 -25.31
CA GLY A 205 -8.00 14.65 -26.00
C GLY A 205 -9.36 15.15 -25.51
N VAL A 206 -9.61 16.43 -25.70
CA VAL A 206 -10.89 17.08 -25.40
C VAL A 206 -11.31 17.86 -26.63
N LEU A 207 -12.52 17.60 -27.13
CA LEU A 207 -13.14 18.33 -28.22
C LEU A 207 -14.44 18.95 -27.70
N ILE A 208 -14.60 20.25 -27.91
CA ILE A 208 -15.80 21.00 -27.54
C ILE A 208 -16.52 21.34 -28.84
N THR A 209 -17.72 20.80 -29.03
CA THR A 209 -18.50 21.01 -30.26
C THR A 209 -19.74 21.88 -30.04
N GLY A 210 -19.99 22.33 -28.80
CA GLY A 210 -21.06 23.25 -28.43
C GLY A 210 -20.57 24.50 -27.72
N ASP A 211 -21.49 25.23 -27.10
CA ASP A 211 -21.21 26.56 -26.52
C ASP A 211 -20.61 26.53 -25.10
N THR A 212 -20.66 25.38 -24.43
CA THR A 212 -20.11 25.20 -23.07
C THR A 212 -18.88 24.29 -23.07
N ASP A 213 -17.91 24.65 -22.24
CA ASP A 213 -16.70 23.86 -22.00
C ASP A 213 -16.59 23.35 -20.56
N LYS A 214 -17.70 23.45 -19.81
CA LYS A 214 -17.84 22.93 -18.45
C LYS A 214 -19.00 21.95 -18.39
N LEU A 215 -18.83 20.94 -17.56
CA LEU A 215 -19.85 19.97 -17.20
C LEU A 215 -20.40 20.29 -15.80
N VAL A 216 -21.73 20.34 -15.68
CA VAL A 216 -22.48 20.38 -14.42
C VAL A 216 -23.27 19.08 -14.23
N GLU A 217 -23.82 18.87 -13.04
CA GLU A 217 -24.66 17.71 -12.74
C GLU A 217 -25.87 17.64 -13.69
N GLY A 218 -26.14 16.44 -14.22
CA GLY A 218 -27.17 16.20 -15.23
C GLY A 218 -26.75 16.43 -16.68
N ASP A 219 -25.59 17.06 -16.94
CA ASP A 219 -25.10 17.23 -18.30
C ASP A 219 -24.72 15.88 -18.93
N SER A 220 -24.92 15.78 -20.24
CA SER A 220 -24.52 14.63 -21.04
C SER A 220 -23.32 14.96 -21.93
N PHE A 221 -22.33 14.05 -21.96
CA PHE A 221 -21.12 14.15 -22.78
C PHE A 221 -20.77 12.79 -23.38
N PHE A 222 -19.84 12.77 -24.35
CA PHE A 222 -19.42 11.54 -25.03
C PHE A 222 -17.98 11.18 -24.65
N LEU A 223 -17.76 9.93 -24.24
CA LEU A 223 -16.42 9.35 -24.08
C LEU A 223 -16.13 8.49 -25.31
N SER A 224 -15.19 8.94 -26.12
CA SER A 224 -14.79 8.31 -27.37
C SER A 224 -13.58 7.40 -27.22
N GLN A 225 -13.54 6.37 -28.08
CA GLN A 225 -12.35 5.54 -28.30
C GLN A 225 -11.17 6.31 -28.89
N SER A 226 -11.39 7.40 -29.63
CA SER A 226 -10.31 8.19 -30.24
C SER A 226 -10.70 9.64 -30.50
N ILE A 227 -9.73 10.54 -30.56
CA ILE A 227 -10.01 11.96 -30.76
C ILE A 227 -10.65 12.19 -32.14
N GLY A 228 -11.76 12.93 -32.16
CA GLY A 228 -12.51 13.24 -33.39
C GLY A 228 -13.42 12.13 -33.89
N VAL A 229 -13.48 10.97 -33.22
CA VAL A 229 -14.45 9.91 -33.53
C VAL A 229 -15.65 10.08 -32.60
N CYS A 230 -16.79 10.51 -33.12
CA CYS A 230 -18.03 10.57 -32.34
C CYS A 230 -19.26 10.47 -33.26
N PRO A 231 -20.37 9.93 -32.75
CA PRO A 231 -21.61 9.87 -33.52
C PRO A 231 -22.21 11.28 -33.71
N PRO A 232 -23.05 11.53 -34.74
CA PRO A 232 -23.67 12.84 -34.97
C PRO A 232 -24.43 13.40 -33.76
N GLU A 233 -25.02 12.54 -32.93
CA GLU A 233 -25.75 12.86 -31.71
C GLU A 233 -24.84 13.45 -30.60
N ALA A 234 -23.51 13.30 -30.74
CA ALA A 234 -22.53 13.91 -29.87
C ALA A 234 -22.15 15.35 -30.28
N LEU A 235 -22.58 15.81 -31.47
CA LEU A 235 -22.37 17.19 -31.90
C LEU A 235 -23.14 18.17 -30.99
N GLY A 236 -22.49 19.26 -30.61
CA GLY A 236 -23.01 20.21 -29.62
C GLY A 236 -22.66 19.85 -28.17
N LYS A 237 -21.94 18.74 -27.92
CA LYS A 237 -21.50 18.30 -26.59
C LYS A 237 -19.98 18.36 -26.44
N ILE A 238 -19.52 18.08 -25.22
CA ILE A 238 -18.11 17.80 -24.93
C ILE A 238 -17.82 16.35 -25.30
N VAL A 239 -16.74 16.13 -26.04
CA VAL A 239 -16.23 14.82 -26.42
C VAL A 239 -14.86 14.63 -25.79
N LEU A 240 -14.72 13.57 -25.00
CA LEU A 240 -13.46 13.19 -24.34
C LEU A 240 -12.90 11.96 -25.04
N ALA A 241 -11.63 11.96 -25.41
CA ALA A 241 -10.98 10.77 -25.96
C ALA A 241 -10.29 9.98 -24.84
N CYS A 242 -10.51 8.67 -24.79
CA CYS A 242 -9.84 7.76 -23.88
C CYS A 242 -8.43 7.41 -24.38
N SER A 243 -7.47 7.25 -23.48
CA SER A 243 -6.12 6.76 -23.84
C SER A 243 -6.03 5.25 -23.98
N ALA A 244 -7.05 4.51 -23.55
CA ALA A 244 -7.15 3.05 -23.62
C ALA A 244 -8.52 2.66 -24.21
N PRO A 245 -8.62 2.49 -25.54
CA PRO A 245 -9.86 2.08 -26.21
C PRO A 245 -10.34 0.69 -25.78
N GLU A 246 -9.48 -0.15 -25.22
CA GLU A 246 -9.79 -1.51 -24.77
C GLU A 246 -10.83 -1.52 -23.63
N VAL A 247 -10.97 -0.40 -22.89
CA VAL A 247 -11.98 -0.24 -21.84
C VAL A 247 -13.39 -0.49 -22.37
N PHE A 248 -13.69 -0.05 -23.60
CA PHE A 248 -15.02 -0.15 -24.18
C PHE A 248 -15.45 -1.60 -24.48
N ASN A 249 -14.52 -2.56 -24.47
CA ASN A 249 -14.84 -3.99 -24.64
C ASN A 249 -15.60 -4.57 -23.44
N THR A 250 -15.47 -3.95 -22.28
CA THR A 250 -16.00 -4.45 -21.00
C THR A 250 -16.88 -3.44 -20.28
N LEU A 251 -16.79 -2.16 -20.65
CA LEU A 251 -17.65 -1.09 -20.16
C LEU A 251 -19.12 -1.35 -20.50
N LYS A 252 -20.01 -1.14 -19.53
CA LYS A 252 -21.45 -1.37 -19.69
C LYS A 252 -22.25 -0.13 -19.34
N GLU A 253 -23.50 -0.12 -19.81
CA GLU A 253 -24.51 0.82 -19.29
C GLU A 253 -24.59 0.71 -17.77
N GLU A 254 -24.88 1.84 -17.13
CA GLU A 254 -24.87 2.04 -15.68
C GLU A 254 -23.49 1.98 -15.01
N ASP A 255 -22.39 1.67 -15.70
CA ASP A 255 -21.06 1.72 -15.08
C ASP A 255 -20.68 3.16 -14.67
N PRO A 256 -20.11 3.37 -13.47
CA PRO A 256 -19.60 4.67 -13.06
C PRO A 256 -18.24 4.96 -13.73
N VAL A 257 -18.05 6.20 -14.15
CA VAL A 257 -16.79 6.72 -14.67
C VAL A 257 -16.38 7.94 -13.87
N LEU A 258 -15.19 7.88 -13.28
CA LEU A 258 -14.64 8.96 -12.45
C LEU A 258 -13.53 9.69 -13.21
N ILE A 259 -13.55 11.02 -13.14
CA ILE A 259 -12.67 11.89 -13.92
C ILE A 259 -11.88 12.83 -12.99
N ASP A 260 -10.58 12.98 -13.27
CA ASP A 260 -9.63 13.80 -12.48
C ASP A 260 -9.64 13.46 -10.98
N ASP A 261 -9.45 12.16 -10.70
CA ASP A 261 -9.43 11.56 -9.35
C ASP A 261 -10.76 11.76 -8.61
N GLY A 262 -11.88 11.58 -9.33
CA GLY A 262 -13.24 11.63 -8.78
C GLY A 262 -13.81 13.03 -8.56
N LYS A 263 -13.16 14.09 -9.09
CA LYS A 263 -13.70 15.48 -8.99
C LYS A 263 -14.92 15.71 -9.88
N LEU A 264 -15.08 14.88 -10.90
CA LEU A 264 -16.26 14.79 -11.74
C LEU A 264 -16.62 13.32 -11.81
N THR A 265 -17.88 12.99 -11.54
CA THR A 265 -18.39 11.62 -11.64
C THR A 265 -19.48 11.58 -12.68
N ALA A 266 -19.50 10.50 -13.46
CA ALA A 266 -20.49 10.28 -14.49
C ALA A 266 -20.92 8.81 -14.49
N ARG A 267 -22.01 8.52 -15.17
CA ARG A 267 -22.51 7.17 -15.39
C ARG A 267 -22.74 6.95 -16.88
N VAL A 268 -22.36 5.78 -17.38
CA VAL A 268 -22.65 5.38 -18.75
C VAL A 268 -24.15 5.24 -18.91
N THR A 269 -24.72 5.98 -19.86
CA THR A 269 -26.15 5.91 -20.18
C THR A 269 -26.45 5.11 -21.43
N GLU A 270 -25.51 5.08 -22.38
CA GLU A 270 -25.68 4.37 -23.65
C GLU A 270 -24.32 4.00 -24.23
N MET A 271 -24.19 2.75 -24.68
CA MET A 271 -23.01 2.26 -25.38
C MET A 271 -23.18 2.39 -26.90
N THR A 272 -22.09 2.73 -27.60
CA THR A 272 -22.06 2.87 -29.07
C THR A 272 -20.83 2.16 -29.66
N ASP A 273 -20.81 1.94 -30.97
CA ASP A 273 -19.65 1.34 -31.65
C ASP A 273 -18.35 2.15 -31.46
N ASN A 274 -18.46 3.46 -31.24
CA ASN A 274 -17.35 4.40 -31.21
C ASN A 274 -17.01 4.94 -29.81
N GLY A 275 -17.72 4.49 -28.78
CA GLY A 275 -17.59 5.05 -27.43
C GLY A 275 -18.87 4.91 -26.61
N ALA A 276 -19.09 5.81 -25.68
CA ALA A 276 -20.26 5.80 -24.79
C ALA A 276 -20.77 7.22 -24.52
N PHE A 277 -22.09 7.36 -24.38
CA PHE A 277 -22.69 8.54 -23.76
C PHE A 277 -22.68 8.39 -22.24
N LEU A 278 -22.38 9.48 -21.56
CA LEU A 278 -22.38 9.54 -20.11
C LEU A 278 -23.17 10.74 -19.63
N THR A 279 -23.81 10.58 -18.47
CA THR A 279 -24.46 11.66 -17.73
C THR A 279 -23.70 11.93 -16.45
N VAL A 280 -23.44 13.21 -16.18
CA VAL A 280 -22.74 13.66 -14.98
C VAL A 280 -23.62 13.43 -13.76
N THR A 281 -23.08 12.71 -12.78
CA THR A 281 -23.76 12.40 -11.52
C THR A 281 -23.30 13.29 -10.37
N ALA A 282 -22.09 13.86 -10.45
CA ALA A 282 -21.63 14.88 -9.50
C ALA A 282 -20.51 15.73 -10.11
N ALA A 283 -20.54 17.04 -9.85
CA ALA A 283 -19.52 18.00 -10.25
C ALA A 283 -19.39 19.13 -9.22
N LYS A 284 -18.39 20.01 -9.38
CA LYS A 284 -18.31 21.24 -8.59
C LYS A 284 -19.46 22.19 -8.94
N GLU A 285 -19.97 22.94 -7.96
CA GLU A 285 -21.09 23.89 -8.13
C GLU A 285 -20.93 24.88 -9.31
N LYS A 286 -19.69 25.33 -9.60
CA LYS A 286 -19.40 26.28 -10.68
C LYS A 286 -19.16 25.62 -12.06
N GLY A 287 -19.48 24.33 -12.17
CA GLY A 287 -19.14 23.46 -13.30
C GLY A 287 -17.67 23.05 -13.31
N PHE A 288 -17.40 21.93 -13.98
CA PHE A 288 -16.08 21.32 -14.07
C PHE A 288 -15.55 21.38 -15.50
N ARG A 289 -14.43 22.09 -15.71
CA ARG A 289 -13.72 22.11 -17.00
C ARG A 289 -12.77 20.92 -17.06
N VAL A 290 -13.10 19.94 -17.90
CA VAL A 290 -12.25 18.79 -18.17
C VAL A 290 -11.02 19.21 -19.00
N LYS A 291 -9.85 18.63 -18.70
CA LYS A 291 -8.59 18.92 -19.41
C LYS A 291 -7.97 17.62 -19.92
N PRO A 292 -7.14 17.68 -20.98
CA PRO A 292 -6.31 16.54 -21.37
C PRO A 292 -5.39 16.08 -20.23
N LYS A 293 -4.93 14.83 -20.32
CA LYS A 293 -4.04 14.13 -19.38
C LYS A 293 -4.65 13.86 -17.99
N LYS A 294 -5.90 14.26 -17.74
CA LYS A 294 -6.63 13.93 -16.51
C LYS A 294 -6.98 12.45 -16.47
N SER A 295 -7.02 11.87 -15.28
CA SER A 295 -7.31 10.45 -15.05
C SER A 295 -8.75 10.12 -15.44
N LEU A 296 -8.91 8.91 -15.96
CA LEU A 296 -10.18 8.21 -16.11
C LEU A 296 -10.08 6.93 -15.27
N ASN A 297 -11.07 6.70 -14.43
CA ASN A 297 -11.17 5.54 -13.57
C ASN A 297 -12.52 4.85 -13.80
N PHE A 298 -12.51 3.52 -13.79
CA PHE A 298 -13.67 2.67 -14.11
C PHE A 298 -13.88 1.64 -12.99
N PRO A 299 -14.38 2.06 -11.81
CA PRO A 299 -14.30 1.24 -10.59
C PRO A 299 -15.09 -0.07 -10.60
N GLU A 300 -16.08 -0.20 -11.48
CA GLU A 300 -16.91 -1.41 -11.63
C GLU A 300 -16.65 -2.15 -12.95
N THR A 301 -15.75 -1.64 -13.78
CA THR A 301 -15.44 -2.24 -15.08
C THR A 301 -14.18 -3.10 -14.96
N HIS A 302 -14.27 -4.37 -15.37
CA HIS A 302 -13.10 -5.24 -15.39
C HIS A 302 -12.21 -4.91 -16.61
N LEU A 303 -11.10 -4.24 -16.36
CA LEU A 303 -10.19 -3.78 -17.41
C LEU A 303 -9.25 -4.90 -17.86
N ASP A 304 -9.39 -5.38 -19.09
CA ASP A 304 -8.43 -6.32 -19.70
C ASP A 304 -7.20 -5.57 -20.25
N ILE A 305 -6.48 -4.89 -19.37
CA ILE A 305 -5.26 -4.15 -19.70
C ILE A 305 -4.11 -4.72 -18.89
N THR A 306 -3.00 -5.00 -19.56
CA THR A 306 -1.80 -5.48 -18.89
C THR A 306 -1.23 -4.39 -17.96
N PRO A 307 -0.87 -4.71 -16.70
CA PRO A 307 -0.25 -3.73 -15.82
C PRO A 307 1.19 -3.40 -16.21
N LEU A 308 1.80 -4.17 -17.13
CA LEU A 308 3.16 -3.96 -17.59
C LEU A 308 3.14 -3.50 -19.06
N THR A 309 3.21 -2.19 -19.28
CA THR A 309 3.14 -1.60 -20.61
C THR A 309 4.47 -1.74 -21.39
N ALA A 310 4.45 -1.47 -22.70
CA ALA A 310 5.67 -1.42 -23.50
C ALA A 310 6.68 -0.38 -22.98
N LYS A 311 6.18 0.79 -22.54
CA LYS A 311 7.00 1.81 -21.89
C LYS A 311 7.61 1.28 -20.59
N ASP A 312 6.83 0.57 -19.78
CA ASP A 312 7.35 0.00 -18.52
C ASP A 312 8.47 -1.02 -18.78
N LEU A 313 8.42 -1.79 -19.87
CA LEU A 313 9.51 -2.70 -20.25
C LEU A 313 10.80 -1.95 -20.62
N GLU A 314 10.68 -0.82 -21.29
CA GLU A 314 11.82 0.06 -21.60
C GLU A 314 12.35 0.75 -20.35
N ASP A 315 11.47 1.21 -19.45
CA ASP A 315 11.88 1.81 -18.18
C ASP A 315 12.56 0.76 -17.29
N LEU A 316 12.08 -0.47 -17.28
CA LEU A 316 12.67 -1.59 -16.56
C LEU A 316 14.13 -1.84 -16.98
N ASP A 317 14.44 -1.72 -18.28
CA ASP A 317 15.83 -1.82 -18.77
C ASP A 317 16.74 -0.74 -18.18
N PHE A 318 16.20 0.46 -17.94
CA PHE A 318 16.94 1.54 -17.31
C PHE A 318 17.10 1.35 -15.79
N MET A 319 16.03 0.90 -15.11
CA MET A 319 16.00 0.67 -13.66
C MET A 319 17.01 -0.41 -13.23
N ILE A 320 17.21 -1.42 -14.05
CA ILE A 320 18.13 -2.53 -13.76
C ILE A 320 19.56 -2.00 -13.54
N GLY A 321 20.10 -2.29 -12.36
CA GLY A 321 21.43 -1.86 -11.94
C GLY A 321 21.47 -0.47 -11.31
N ARG A 322 20.34 0.24 -11.23
CA ARG A 322 20.21 1.57 -10.61
C ARG A 322 19.24 1.61 -9.44
N ALA A 323 18.15 0.86 -9.52
CA ALA A 323 17.14 0.77 -8.48
C ALA A 323 17.46 -0.35 -7.46
N ASP A 324 17.32 -0.05 -6.17
CA ASP A 324 17.29 -1.05 -5.10
C ASP A 324 15.94 -1.80 -5.10
N SER A 325 14.86 -1.10 -5.46
CA SER A 325 13.50 -1.64 -5.47
C SER A 325 12.66 -1.07 -6.62
N ILE A 326 11.76 -1.90 -7.16
CA ILE A 326 10.86 -1.54 -8.26
C ILE A 326 9.43 -1.46 -7.75
N GLY A 327 8.78 -0.34 -8.01
CA GLY A 327 7.34 -0.15 -7.83
C GLY A 327 6.57 -0.72 -9.00
N TYR A 328 5.52 -1.48 -8.70
CA TYR A 328 4.64 -2.04 -9.72
C TYR A 328 3.22 -1.51 -9.50
N SER A 329 2.80 -0.63 -10.42
CA SER A 329 1.49 0.02 -10.41
C SER A 329 0.39 -0.89 -10.95
N PHE A 330 -0.83 -0.69 -10.45
CA PHE A 330 -2.08 -1.33 -10.84
C PHE A 330 -2.04 -2.87 -10.82
N VAL A 331 -1.30 -3.44 -9.85
CA VAL A 331 -1.28 -4.89 -9.62
C VAL A 331 -2.65 -5.33 -9.11
N ARG A 332 -3.28 -6.30 -9.77
CA ARG A 332 -4.61 -6.80 -9.38
C ARG A 332 -4.55 -8.18 -8.75
N ASN A 333 -3.61 -9.02 -9.18
CA ASN A 333 -3.53 -10.42 -8.77
C ASN A 333 -2.10 -11.00 -8.87
N GLY A 334 -1.95 -12.28 -8.55
CA GLY A 334 -0.67 -12.98 -8.62
C GLY A 334 -0.13 -13.17 -10.05
N ASP A 335 -0.97 -13.17 -11.07
CA ASP A 335 -0.51 -13.33 -12.45
C ASP A 335 0.16 -12.06 -12.95
N ASP A 336 -0.38 -10.89 -12.59
CA ASP A 336 0.28 -9.61 -12.83
C ASP A 336 1.70 -9.60 -12.24
N ILE A 337 1.87 -10.00 -10.97
CA ILE A 337 3.19 -10.16 -10.34
C ILE A 337 4.10 -11.08 -11.15
N GLU A 338 3.57 -12.20 -11.66
CA GLU A 338 4.36 -13.13 -12.45
C GLU A 338 4.90 -12.51 -13.73
N LEU A 339 4.15 -11.62 -14.39
CA LEU A 339 4.61 -10.91 -15.58
C LEU A 339 5.92 -10.16 -15.28
N LEU A 340 5.93 -9.32 -14.24
CA LEU A 340 7.13 -8.58 -13.85
C LEU A 340 8.27 -9.54 -13.42
N GLN A 341 7.97 -10.59 -12.66
CA GLN A 341 8.97 -11.59 -12.26
C GLN A 341 9.63 -12.29 -13.46
N ARG A 342 8.86 -12.61 -14.51
CA ARG A 342 9.37 -13.23 -15.74
C ARG A 342 10.29 -12.26 -16.48
N GLU A 343 9.88 -11.00 -16.63
CA GLU A 343 10.69 -9.99 -17.31
C GLU A 343 11.98 -9.64 -16.54
N LEU A 344 11.94 -9.62 -15.21
CA LEU A 344 13.12 -9.52 -14.36
C LEU A 344 14.04 -10.74 -14.51
N LYS A 345 13.49 -11.96 -14.47
CA LYS A 345 14.28 -13.19 -14.64
C LYS A 345 14.93 -13.26 -16.02
N LYS A 346 14.23 -12.83 -17.07
CA LYS A 346 14.75 -12.74 -18.44
C LYS A 346 15.96 -11.83 -18.54
N ARG A 347 15.94 -10.68 -17.85
CA ARG A 347 17.01 -9.67 -17.90
C ARG A 347 18.16 -9.94 -16.93
N LEU A 348 17.87 -10.43 -15.72
CA LEU A 348 18.83 -10.57 -14.62
C LEU A 348 19.24 -12.02 -14.32
N GLY A 349 18.57 -13.02 -14.89
CA GLY A 349 18.78 -14.42 -14.56
C GLY A 349 18.60 -14.67 -13.06
N LYS A 350 19.59 -15.29 -12.40
CA LYS A 350 19.55 -15.55 -10.95
C LYS A 350 19.58 -14.29 -10.08
N LYS A 351 20.12 -13.17 -10.60
CA LYS A 351 20.19 -11.89 -9.87
C LYS A 351 18.82 -11.22 -9.74
N SER A 352 17.79 -11.69 -10.46
CA SER A 352 16.43 -11.17 -10.30
C SER A 352 15.86 -11.35 -8.89
N SER A 353 16.45 -12.24 -8.08
CA SER A 353 16.03 -12.49 -6.70
C SER A 353 16.59 -11.48 -5.69
N SER A 354 17.52 -10.60 -6.08
CA SER A 354 18.08 -9.58 -5.19
C SER A 354 17.38 -8.23 -5.27
N ILE A 355 16.65 -7.96 -6.36
CA ILE A 355 15.88 -6.71 -6.50
C ILE A 355 14.53 -6.86 -5.81
N ALA A 356 14.15 -5.87 -4.99
CA ALA A 356 12.88 -5.90 -4.30
C ALA A 356 11.74 -5.46 -5.23
N ILE A 357 10.55 -6.05 -5.06
CA ILE A 357 9.32 -5.62 -5.72
C ILE A 357 8.42 -4.98 -4.66
N ILE A 358 7.84 -3.83 -4.97
CA ILE A 358 6.79 -3.20 -4.16
C ILE A 358 5.51 -3.18 -5.00
N ALA A 359 4.52 -3.98 -4.62
CA ALA A 359 3.21 -3.92 -5.27
C ALA A 359 2.41 -2.73 -4.73
N LYS A 360 1.83 -1.95 -5.64
CA LYS A 360 0.95 -0.85 -5.28
C LYS A 360 -0.50 -1.34 -5.27
N ILE A 361 -1.12 -1.23 -4.11
CA ILE A 361 -2.50 -1.64 -3.87
C ILE A 361 -3.38 -0.43 -4.14
N GLU A 362 -3.94 -0.40 -5.35
CA GLU A 362 -4.62 0.76 -5.94
C GLU A 362 -6.09 0.47 -6.27
N THR A 363 -6.52 -0.80 -6.30
CA THR A 363 -7.86 -1.21 -6.74
C THR A 363 -8.55 -2.13 -5.74
N LYS A 364 -9.89 -2.27 -5.81
CA LYS A 364 -10.63 -3.24 -5.00
C LYS A 364 -10.15 -4.68 -5.21
N GLU A 365 -9.86 -5.03 -6.47
CA GLU A 365 -9.36 -6.35 -6.86
C GLU A 365 -7.98 -6.63 -6.20
N SER A 366 -7.10 -5.64 -6.18
CA SER A 366 -5.79 -5.76 -5.52
C SER A 366 -5.90 -6.05 -4.02
N VAL A 367 -6.90 -5.49 -3.34
CA VAL A 367 -7.14 -5.76 -1.91
C VAL A 367 -7.70 -7.18 -1.73
N ALA A 368 -8.68 -7.58 -2.53
CA ALA A 368 -9.28 -8.92 -2.46
C ALA A 368 -8.24 -10.03 -2.71
N ASN A 369 -7.28 -9.79 -3.60
CA ASN A 369 -6.22 -10.74 -3.96
C ASN A 369 -4.91 -10.54 -3.19
N LEU A 370 -4.87 -9.65 -2.19
CA LEU A 370 -3.65 -9.28 -1.49
C LEU A 370 -2.84 -10.49 -0.96
N PRO A 371 -3.44 -11.52 -0.33
CA PRO A 371 -2.68 -12.71 0.08
C PRO A 371 -1.98 -13.43 -1.08
N GLN A 372 -2.65 -13.57 -2.22
CA GLN A 372 -2.07 -14.23 -3.41
C GLN A 372 -0.94 -13.38 -4.01
N ILE A 373 -1.12 -12.06 -4.08
CA ILE A 373 -0.10 -11.11 -4.51
C ILE A 373 1.15 -11.25 -3.63
N ILE A 374 0.97 -11.20 -2.30
CA ILE A 374 2.06 -11.37 -1.32
C ILE A 374 2.79 -12.69 -1.53
N VAL A 375 2.05 -13.81 -1.53
CA VAL A 375 2.65 -15.14 -1.63
C VAL A 375 3.42 -15.28 -2.94
N LYS A 376 2.85 -14.86 -4.06
CA LYS A 376 3.50 -14.96 -5.37
C LYS A 376 4.77 -14.10 -5.44
N ALA A 377 4.71 -12.86 -4.99
CA ALA A 377 5.82 -11.92 -5.09
C ALA A 377 6.96 -12.30 -4.14
N ALA A 378 6.65 -12.48 -2.85
CA ALA A 378 7.62 -12.78 -1.80
C ALA A 378 8.26 -14.18 -1.94
N SER A 379 7.63 -15.07 -2.72
CA SER A 379 8.19 -16.36 -3.10
C SER A 379 9.48 -16.26 -3.90
N LYS A 380 9.73 -15.19 -4.65
CA LYS A 380 10.92 -15.07 -5.52
C LYS A 380 11.77 -13.82 -5.28
N GLN A 381 11.20 -12.75 -4.73
CA GLN A 381 11.92 -11.49 -4.42
C GLN A 381 11.69 -11.06 -2.96
N PRO A 382 12.58 -10.24 -2.36
CA PRO A 382 12.18 -9.33 -1.29
C PRO A 382 10.96 -8.52 -1.75
N PHE A 383 9.97 -8.38 -0.88
CA PHE A 383 8.67 -7.86 -1.27
C PHE A 383 8.11 -6.89 -0.24
N GLY A 384 7.54 -5.80 -0.72
CA GLY A 384 6.82 -4.81 0.08
C GLY A 384 5.48 -4.47 -0.57
N VAL A 385 4.62 -3.79 0.20
CA VAL A 385 3.31 -3.33 -0.27
C VAL A 385 3.21 -1.83 -0.07
N MET A 386 2.70 -1.11 -1.07
CA MET A 386 2.36 0.31 -0.92
C MET A 386 0.85 0.48 -0.89
N ILE A 387 0.34 1.11 0.17
CA ILE A 387 -1.07 1.52 0.24
C ILE A 387 -1.19 2.83 -0.55
N ALA A 388 -1.56 2.73 -1.82
CA ALA A 388 -1.69 3.88 -2.72
C ALA A 388 -3.07 4.52 -2.55
N ARG A 389 -3.28 5.18 -1.40
CA ARG A 389 -4.58 5.67 -0.94
C ARG A 389 -5.30 6.60 -1.92
N GLY A 390 -4.57 7.38 -2.72
CA GLY A 390 -5.13 8.26 -3.74
C GLY A 390 -5.96 7.50 -4.78
N ASP A 391 -5.34 6.56 -5.51
CA ASP A 391 -6.03 5.74 -6.50
C ASP A 391 -7.01 4.76 -5.81
N LEU A 392 -6.62 4.17 -4.66
CA LEU A 392 -7.50 3.26 -3.91
C LEU A 392 -8.79 3.92 -3.42
N ALA A 393 -8.75 5.20 -3.01
CA ALA A 393 -9.96 5.92 -2.60
C ALA A 393 -10.91 6.20 -3.77
N VAL A 394 -10.35 6.42 -4.97
CA VAL A 394 -11.12 6.61 -6.20
C VAL A 394 -11.79 5.28 -6.59
N GLU A 395 -11.09 4.17 -6.50
CA GLU A 395 -11.60 2.85 -6.87
C GLU A 395 -12.56 2.28 -5.81
N ALA A 396 -12.17 2.24 -4.54
CA ALA A 396 -12.95 1.61 -3.48
C ALA A 396 -13.97 2.54 -2.79
N GLY A 397 -13.91 3.84 -3.08
CA GLY A 397 -14.69 4.87 -2.42
C GLY A 397 -14.11 5.31 -1.07
N TYR A 398 -14.30 6.59 -0.75
CA TYR A 398 -13.74 7.21 0.47
C TYR A 398 -14.20 6.57 1.79
N HIS A 399 -15.42 6.04 1.84
CA HIS A 399 -15.99 5.47 3.06
C HIS A 399 -15.27 4.21 3.53
N ARG A 400 -14.75 3.38 2.61
CA ARG A 400 -14.04 2.13 2.94
C ARG A 400 -12.54 2.31 3.11
N LEU A 401 -11.97 3.45 2.71
CA LEU A 401 -10.52 3.65 2.74
C LEU A 401 -9.91 3.39 4.12
N SER A 402 -10.59 3.85 5.18
CA SER A 402 -10.15 3.67 6.56
C SER A 402 -10.18 2.22 7.05
N GLU A 403 -11.12 1.40 6.54
CA GLU A 403 -11.20 -0.03 6.80
C GLU A 403 -10.11 -0.77 6.02
N LEU A 404 -10.03 -0.52 4.71
CA LEU A 404 -9.12 -1.24 3.81
C LEU A 404 -7.66 -1.02 4.17
N GLN A 405 -7.26 0.17 4.63
CA GLN A 405 -5.88 0.40 5.06
C GLN A 405 -5.49 -0.49 6.25
N GLU A 406 -6.40 -0.72 7.20
CA GLU A 406 -6.14 -1.54 8.38
C GLU A 406 -6.07 -3.01 7.99
N GLU A 407 -6.97 -3.47 7.12
CA GLU A 407 -6.92 -4.83 6.55
C GLU A 407 -5.59 -5.09 5.84
N ILE A 408 -5.14 -4.17 4.99
CA ILE A 408 -3.85 -4.29 4.28
C ILE A 408 -2.70 -4.37 5.29
N LEU A 409 -2.68 -3.49 6.31
CA LEU A 409 -1.65 -3.51 7.35
C LEU A 409 -1.61 -4.85 8.10
N TRP A 410 -2.76 -5.38 8.53
CA TRP A 410 -2.82 -6.64 9.27
C TRP A 410 -2.37 -7.83 8.43
N ILE A 411 -2.82 -7.91 7.18
CA ILE A 411 -2.42 -8.98 6.25
C ILE A 411 -0.92 -8.92 5.95
N CYS A 412 -0.36 -7.73 5.75
CA CYS A 412 1.07 -7.56 5.52
C CYS A 412 1.90 -7.89 6.77
N GLU A 413 1.46 -7.47 7.96
CA GLU A 413 2.12 -7.81 9.23
C GLU A 413 2.13 -9.32 9.47
N ALA A 414 1.02 -10.01 9.19
CA ALA A 414 0.94 -11.47 9.27
C ALA A 414 1.87 -12.19 8.28
N ALA A 415 2.12 -11.58 7.11
CA ALA A 415 3.11 -12.05 6.16
C ALA A 415 4.54 -11.58 6.45
N HIS A 416 4.74 -10.76 7.49
CA HIS A 416 5.99 -10.04 7.75
C HIS A 416 6.50 -9.26 6.54
N VAL A 417 5.58 -8.68 5.77
CA VAL A 417 5.84 -7.87 4.58
C VAL A 417 5.81 -6.40 4.97
N PRO A 418 6.87 -5.62 4.72
CA PRO A 418 6.90 -4.20 5.03
C PRO A 418 5.88 -3.41 4.18
N VAL A 419 5.26 -2.41 4.80
CA VAL A 419 4.25 -1.56 4.18
C VAL A 419 4.74 -0.12 4.01
N ILE A 420 4.38 0.50 2.90
CA ILE A 420 4.55 1.94 2.64
C ILE A 420 3.18 2.63 2.77
N TRP A 421 3.10 3.55 3.72
CA TRP A 421 1.98 4.48 3.88
C TRP A 421 2.12 5.63 2.89
N ALA A 422 1.36 5.59 1.80
CA ALA A 422 1.57 6.47 0.66
C ALA A 422 0.37 7.36 0.33
N THR A 423 0.70 8.42 -0.41
CA THR A 423 -0.19 9.45 -0.97
C THR A 423 -0.86 10.33 0.08
N GLN A 424 -1.01 11.62 -0.22
CA GLN A 424 -1.71 12.61 0.61
C GLN A 424 -1.18 12.84 2.04
N VAL A 425 -0.05 12.25 2.43
CA VAL A 425 0.62 12.55 3.70
C VAL A 425 1.25 13.92 3.62
N LEU A 426 0.85 14.84 4.53
CA LEU A 426 1.36 16.22 4.58
C LEU A 426 1.27 16.97 3.23
N GLU A 427 0.29 16.65 2.39
CA GLU A 427 0.16 17.15 1.01
C GLU A 427 0.03 18.69 0.93
N THR A 428 -0.77 19.27 1.82
CA THR A 428 -0.97 20.72 1.95
C THR A 428 0.30 21.38 2.43
N LEU A 429 1.00 20.79 3.40
CA LEU A 429 2.30 21.28 3.86
C LEU A 429 3.32 21.31 2.71
N VAL A 430 3.42 20.22 1.95
CA VAL A 430 4.31 20.15 0.78
C VAL A 430 4.01 21.24 -0.25
N LYS A 431 2.72 21.57 -0.44
CA LYS A 431 2.24 22.57 -1.42
C LYS A 431 2.30 24.03 -0.95
N THR A 432 1.92 24.30 0.30
CA THR A 432 1.66 25.66 0.82
C THR A 432 2.59 26.07 1.96
N GLY A 433 3.36 25.12 2.50
CA GLY A 433 4.27 25.36 3.61
C GLY A 433 3.63 25.27 4.99
N LEU A 434 2.31 25.01 5.07
CA LEU A 434 1.56 24.88 6.33
C LEU A 434 0.75 23.57 6.34
N PRO A 435 0.88 22.73 7.38
CA PRO A 435 0.08 21.52 7.50
C PRO A 435 -1.32 21.85 8.03
N THR A 436 -2.27 21.00 7.70
CA THR A 436 -3.57 20.94 8.38
C THR A 436 -3.49 20.04 9.62
N ARG A 437 -4.43 20.19 10.56
CA ARG A 437 -4.49 19.30 11.74
C ARG A 437 -4.70 17.83 11.34
N ALA A 438 -5.54 17.59 10.34
CA ALA A 438 -5.82 16.24 9.85
C ALA A 438 -4.56 15.56 9.30
N GLU A 439 -3.71 16.30 8.58
CA GLU A 439 -2.45 15.76 8.04
C GLU A 439 -1.42 15.44 9.13
N ILE A 440 -1.40 16.16 10.25
CA ILE A 440 -0.53 15.81 11.39
C ILE A 440 -0.99 14.49 12.01
N THR A 441 -2.29 14.30 12.20
CA THR A 441 -2.85 13.03 12.68
C THR A 441 -2.55 11.89 11.70
N ASP A 442 -2.71 12.12 10.40
CA ASP A 442 -2.40 11.14 9.36
C ASP A 442 -0.91 10.75 9.34
N ALA A 443 -0.02 11.74 9.43
CA ALA A 443 1.43 11.52 9.51
C ALA A 443 1.81 10.69 10.76
N ALA A 444 1.18 10.96 11.90
CA ALA A 444 1.38 10.18 13.11
C ALA A 444 0.86 8.73 12.97
N MET A 445 -0.26 8.52 12.27
CA MET A 445 -0.76 7.17 11.96
C MET A 445 0.17 6.39 11.03
N GLY A 446 0.93 7.09 10.19
CA GLY A 446 1.95 6.50 9.32
C GLY A 446 3.03 5.68 10.04
N GLU A 447 3.24 5.87 11.35
CA GLU A 447 4.12 5.04 12.19
C GLU A 447 3.70 3.56 12.20
N ARG A 448 2.44 3.26 11.86
CA ARG A 448 1.97 1.88 11.70
C ARG A 448 2.61 1.15 10.52
N ALA A 449 3.23 1.87 9.60
CA ALA A 449 3.92 1.33 8.44
C ALA A 449 5.45 1.39 8.63
N GLU A 450 6.15 0.55 7.87
CA GLU A 450 7.61 0.54 7.83
C GLU A 450 8.19 1.78 7.13
N CYS A 451 7.39 2.41 6.26
CA CYS A 451 7.81 3.58 5.52
C CYS A 451 6.63 4.53 5.30
N VAL A 452 6.87 5.83 5.36
CA VAL A 452 5.90 6.86 4.97
C VAL A 452 6.41 7.57 3.72
N MET A 453 5.56 7.74 2.71
CA MET A 453 5.92 8.38 1.45
C MET A 453 5.38 9.81 1.36
N LEU A 454 6.27 10.77 1.09
CA LEU A 454 5.93 12.14 0.73
C LEU A 454 6.00 12.36 -0.79
N ASN A 455 5.01 13.09 -1.31
CA ASN A 455 5.01 13.57 -2.70
C ASN A 455 5.91 14.80 -2.88
N LYS A 456 6.19 15.16 -4.13
CA LYS A 456 7.01 16.32 -4.49
C LYS A 456 6.28 17.66 -4.33
N GLY A 457 7.00 18.71 -3.96
CA GLY A 457 6.50 20.08 -3.94
C GLY A 457 7.48 21.09 -3.33
N PRO A 458 7.17 22.39 -3.37
CA PRO A 458 8.10 23.47 -3.04
C PRO A 458 8.61 23.45 -1.58
N HIS A 459 7.84 22.87 -0.65
CA HIS A 459 8.20 22.80 0.76
C HIS A 459 8.61 21.40 1.22
N ILE A 460 9.04 20.53 0.30
CA ILE A 460 9.31 19.12 0.59
C ILE A 460 10.37 18.91 1.68
N VAL A 461 11.46 19.69 1.70
CA VAL A 461 12.49 19.59 2.75
C VAL A 461 11.90 19.85 4.13
N LYS A 462 11.05 20.88 4.26
CA LYS A 462 10.34 21.20 5.51
C LYS A 462 9.39 20.08 5.92
N ALA A 463 8.70 19.47 4.95
CA ALA A 463 7.79 18.35 5.19
C ALA A 463 8.53 17.11 5.71
N VAL A 464 9.70 16.79 5.15
CA VAL A 464 10.57 15.70 5.64
C VAL A 464 10.99 15.95 7.09
N SER A 465 11.47 17.16 7.41
CA SER A 465 11.87 17.48 8.78
C SER A 465 10.70 17.39 9.78
N ILE A 466 9.52 17.88 9.42
CA ILE A 466 8.32 17.77 10.27
C ILE A 466 7.90 16.31 10.43
N LEU A 467 7.90 15.52 9.36
CA LEU A 467 7.57 14.11 9.43
C LEU A 467 8.55 13.35 10.32
N SER A 468 9.85 13.60 10.18
CA SER A 468 10.89 12.99 11.00
C SER A 468 10.70 13.29 12.50
N ASP A 469 10.37 14.54 12.86
CA ASP A 469 10.07 14.91 14.26
C ASP A 469 8.80 14.21 14.77
N ILE A 470 7.72 14.16 13.97
CA ILE A 470 6.48 13.46 14.34
C ILE A 470 6.75 11.97 14.59
N LEU A 471 7.40 11.29 13.64
CA LEU A 471 7.72 9.86 13.74
C LEU A 471 8.66 9.59 14.91
N GLY A 472 9.69 10.42 15.11
CA GLY A 472 10.62 10.30 16.23
C GLY A 472 9.92 10.40 17.59
N ARG A 473 8.98 11.33 17.74
CA ARG A 473 8.16 11.44 18.97
C ARG A 473 7.24 10.23 19.13
N MET A 474 6.56 9.81 18.07
CA MET A 474 5.57 8.73 18.12
C MET A 474 6.20 7.34 18.34
N ASN A 475 7.42 7.12 17.87
CA ASN A 475 8.14 5.85 17.99
C ASN A 475 8.32 5.37 19.44
N GLU A 476 8.37 6.27 20.42
CA GLU A 476 8.42 5.88 21.84
C GLU A 476 7.03 5.60 22.46
N HIS A 477 5.96 6.08 21.81
CA HIS A 477 4.59 5.93 22.30
C HIS A 477 3.89 4.71 21.70
N GLN A 478 4.19 4.41 20.45
CA GLN A 478 3.50 3.45 19.61
C GLN A 478 4.57 2.67 18.83
N ARG A 479 4.38 1.36 18.73
CA ARG A 479 5.01 0.52 17.69
C ARG A 479 3.89 -0.19 16.96
N LYS A 480 3.71 0.06 15.67
CA LYS A 480 2.58 -0.52 14.94
C LYS A 480 1.26 -0.14 15.64
N LYS A 481 0.43 -1.12 15.98
CA LYS A 481 -0.79 -0.91 16.77
C LYS A 481 -0.61 -1.08 18.29
N ALA A 482 0.60 -1.34 18.76
CA ALA A 482 0.89 -1.58 20.17
C ALA A 482 1.40 -0.32 20.88
N PRO A 483 0.66 0.21 21.87
CA PRO A 483 1.19 1.22 22.78
C PRO A 483 2.39 0.66 23.53
N GLN A 484 3.50 1.41 23.55
CA GLN A 484 4.73 1.02 24.25
C GLN A 484 4.72 1.39 25.74
N LEU A 485 3.78 2.25 26.15
CA LEU A 485 3.60 2.70 27.54
C LEU A 485 4.90 3.26 28.16
N ARG A 486 5.68 4.04 27.39
CA ARG A 486 6.79 4.81 27.96
C ARG A 486 6.29 5.67 29.12
N ALA A 487 7.17 5.93 30.09
CA ALA A 487 6.87 6.87 31.16
C ALA A 487 6.49 8.24 30.57
N LEU A 488 5.31 8.74 30.92
CA LEU A 488 4.84 10.02 30.41
C LEU A 488 5.42 11.16 31.25
N SER A 489 5.95 12.19 30.62
CA SER A 489 6.45 13.39 31.31
C SER A 489 5.38 14.01 32.21
N ILE A 490 4.12 14.02 31.78
CA ILE A 490 3.00 14.51 32.60
C ILE A 490 2.82 13.67 33.87
N ALA A 491 2.94 12.35 33.79
CA ALA A 491 2.83 11.47 34.95
C ALA A 491 4.02 11.68 35.89
N LEU A 492 5.24 11.77 35.34
CA LEU A 492 6.46 12.05 36.10
C LEU A 492 6.36 13.39 36.85
N HIS A 493 6.01 14.48 36.16
CA HIS A 493 5.86 15.80 36.80
C HIS A 493 4.74 15.81 37.85
N THR A 494 3.64 15.10 37.61
CA THR A 494 2.50 15.06 38.56
C THR A 494 2.85 14.29 39.82
N VAL A 495 3.52 13.14 39.69
CA VAL A 495 3.84 12.25 40.81
C VAL A 495 5.06 12.73 41.57
N PHE A 496 6.12 13.13 40.86
CA PHE A 496 7.43 13.39 41.47
C PHE A 496 7.68 14.86 41.81
N LYS A 497 6.77 15.80 41.49
CA LYS A 497 6.82 17.23 41.84
C LYS A 497 8.26 17.77 42.00
N ASP A 498 8.95 17.94 40.88
CA ASP A 498 10.04 18.92 40.83
C ASP A 498 9.44 20.33 40.70
#